data_AF-A0AAW7I7C3-F1
#
_entry.id   AF-A0AAW7I7C3-F1
#
_cell.length_a   1.000
_cell.length_b   1.000
_cell.length_c   1.000
_cell.angle_alpha   90.00
_cell.angle_beta   90.00
_cell.angle_gamma   90.00
#
_symmetry.space_group_name_H-M   'P 1'
#
loop_
_entity.id
_entity.type
_entity.pdbx_description
1 polymer ?
#
loop_
_entity_poly.entity_id
_entity_poly.type
_entity_poly.pdbx_seq_one_letter_code
_entity_poly.pdbx_strand_id
1 'polypeptide(L)' 'MGICCGECHVELKSDDYVTLDEFSTLRHTYCGYDLIAELIKDIGTYRNIKMKYWFSRELTK' A
#
# COMPACT_ATOMS: atom_id res chain seq x y z
N MET A 1 13.17 5.65 5.32
CA MET A 1 12.20 4.81 6.05
C MET A 1 11.29 4.15 5.03
N GLY A 2 11.09 2.83 5.14
CA GLY A 2 10.17 2.06 4.28
C GLY A 2 8.70 2.32 4.64
N ILE A 3 7.78 1.98 3.74
CA ILE A 3 6.34 1.98 4.04
C ILE A 3 5.98 0.58 4.55
N CYS A 4 5.25 0.51 5.65
CA CYS A 4 4.78 -0.75 6.22
C CYS A 4 3.31 -1.00 5.85
N CYS A 5 2.92 -2.26 5.88
CA CYS A 5 1.53 -2.67 5.79
C CYS A 5 0.72 -2.03 6.94
N GLY A 6 -0.43 -1.45 6.62
CA GLY A 6 -1.33 -0.81 7.58
C GLY A 6 -1.98 -1.76 8.58
N GLU A 7 -1.87 -3.08 8.37
CA GLU A 7 -2.45 -4.12 9.24
C GLU A 7 -1.38 -4.89 10.00
N CYS A 8 -0.46 -5.57 9.31
CA CYS A 8 0.55 -6.41 9.96
C CYS A 8 1.83 -5.66 10.35
N HIS A 9 1.94 -4.37 9.98
CA HIS A 9 3.10 -3.50 10.24
C HIS A 9 4.45 -3.99 9.69
N VAL A 10 4.46 -5.04 8.88
CA VAL A 10 5.65 -5.52 8.15
C VAL A 10 5.96 -4.57 7.00
N GLU A 11 7.25 -4.30 6.78
CA GLU A 11 7.73 -3.47 5.66
C GLU A 11 7.32 -4.07 4.31
N LEU A 12 6.76 -3.23 3.42
CA LEU A 12 6.33 -3.64 2.09
C LEU A 12 7.52 -3.73 1.13
N LYS A 13 7.69 -4.91 0.53
CA LYS A 13 8.70 -5.17 -0.50
C LYS A 13 8.16 -4.86 -1.89
N SER A 14 9.05 -4.60 -2.84
CA SER A 14 8.68 -4.16 -4.20
C SER A 14 7.73 -5.12 -4.93
N ASP A 15 7.88 -6.40 -4.66
CA ASP A 15 7.14 -7.54 -5.21
C ASP A 15 5.90 -7.92 -4.40
N ASP A 16 5.69 -7.33 -3.22
CA ASP A 16 4.49 -7.59 -2.42
C ASP A 16 3.23 -7.14 -3.15
N TYR A 17 2.24 -8.02 -3.22
CA TYR A 17 0.90 -7.66 -3.71
C TYR A 17 0.13 -6.93 -2.62
N VAL A 18 -0.22 -5.68 -2.91
CA VAL A 18 -0.86 -4.76 -1.98
C VAL A 18 -2.15 -4.21 -2.55
N THR A 19 -3.07 -3.89 -1.63
CA THR A 19 -4.27 -3.12 -1.87
C THR A 19 -4.01 -1.70 -1.38
N LEU A 20 -4.36 -0.72 -2.22
CA LEU A 20 -4.42 0.69 -1.86
C LEU A 20 -5.89 1.06 -1.63
N ASP A 21 -6.21 1.57 -0.45
CA ASP A 21 -7.55 2.11 -0.18
C ASP A 21 -7.66 3.60 -0.53
N GLU A 22 -8.88 4.12 -0.47
CA GLU A 22 -9.18 5.54 -0.72
C GLU A 22 -8.46 6.49 0.25
N PHE A 23 -8.16 6.02 1.48
CA PHE A 23 -7.43 6.76 2.51
C PHE A 23 -5.91 6.72 2.30
N SER A 24 -5.45 6.15 1.19
CA SER A 24 -4.04 5.98 0.86
C SER A 24 -3.27 5.06 1.81
N THR A 25 -3.98 4.14 2.47
CA THR A 25 -3.36 3.06 3.26
C THR A 25 -2.97 1.92 2.33
N LEU A 26 -1.76 1.40 2.52
CA LEU A 26 -1.30 0.20 1.83
C LEU A 26 -1.40 -1.00 2.76
N ARG A 27 -2.04 -2.06 2.30
CA ARG A 27 -2.10 -3.35 3.02
C ARG A 27 -1.69 -4.46 2.08
N HIS A 28 -1.06 -5.51 2.59
CA HIS A 28 -0.95 -6.74 1.81
C HIS A 28 -2.34 -7.23 1.42
N THR A 29 -2.47 -7.82 0.24
CA THR A 29 -3.74 -8.38 -0.23
C THR A 29 -4.33 -9.43 0.73
N TYR A 30 -3.47 -10.17 1.44
CA TYR A 30 -3.88 -11.12 2.50
C TYR A 30 -4.08 -10.48 3.89
N CYS A 31 -3.82 -9.19 4.05
CA CYS A 31 -4.12 -8.45 5.29
C CYS A 31 -5.43 -7.67 5.19
N GLY A 32 -6.01 -7.55 3.99
CA GLY A 32 -7.14 -6.67 3.70
C GLY A 32 -8.48 -7.38 3.57
N TYR A 33 -8.68 -8.55 4.18
CA TYR A 33 -9.90 -9.36 3.99
C TYR A 33 -11.20 -8.64 4.41
N ASP A 34 -11.10 -7.64 5.30
CA ASP A 34 -12.24 -6.84 5.76
C ASP A 34 -12.44 -5.53 4.99
N LEU A 35 -11.65 -5.27 3.94
CA LEU A 35 -11.84 -4.08 3.10
C LEU A 35 -13.10 -4.25 2.24
N ILE A 36 -14.06 -3.35 2.44
CA ILE A 36 -15.20 -3.21 1.55
C ILE A 36 -14.66 -2.85 0.16
N ALA A 37 -15.06 -3.61 -0.86
CA ALA A 37 -14.55 -3.48 -2.22
C ALA A 37 -14.69 -2.05 -2.80
N GLU A 38 -15.69 -1.29 -2.34
CA GLU A 38 -15.92 0.11 -2.72
C GLU A 38 -14.82 1.06 -2.24
N LEU A 39 -14.12 0.72 -1.15
CA LEU A 39 -13.03 1.52 -0.59
C LEU A 39 -11.67 1.20 -1.26
N ILE A 40 -11.63 0.16 -2.11
CA ILE A 40 -10.41 -0.24 -2.82
C ILE A 40 -10.18 0.69 -4.00
N LYS A 41 -9.11 1.46 -3.92
CA LYS A 41 -8.69 2.40 -4.96
C LYS A 41 -7.86 1.72 -6.05
N ASP A 42 -6.97 0.81 -5.66
CA ASP A 42 -6.15 0.04 -6.61
C ASP A 42 -5.56 -1.23 -5.97
N ILE A 43 -5.18 -2.19 -6.81
CA ILE A 43 -4.51 -3.44 -6.40
C ILE A 43 -3.35 -3.72 -7.34
N GLY A 44 -2.19 -4.06 -6.79
CA GLY A 44 -1.04 -4.44 -7.59
C GLY A 44 0.20 -4.70 -6.75
N THR A 45 1.35 -4.86 -7.40
CA THR A 45 2.62 -4.91 -6.66
C THR A 45 2.93 -3.55 -6.04
N TYR A 46 3.51 -3.54 -4.85
CA TYR A 46 3.87 -2.31 -4.15
C TYR A 46 4.74 -1.40 -5.03
N ARG A 47 5.66 -1.95 -5.83
CA ARG A 47 6.44 -1.17 -6.80
C ARG A 47 5.55 -0.44 -7.79
N ASN A 48 4.57 -1.12 -8.40
CA ASN A 48 3.68 -0.52 -9.40
C ASN A 48 2.78 0.55 -8.77
N ILE A 49 2.20 0.23 -7.61
CA ILE A 49 1.37 1.14 -6.84
C ILE A 49 2.17 2.39 -6.44
N LYS A 50 3.43 2.22 -6.01
CA LYS A 50 4.33 3.32 -5.67
C LYS A 50 4.72 4.20 -6.84
N MET A 51 4.96 3.63 -8.01
CA MET A 51 5.21 4.40 -9.23
C MET A 51 3.97 5.18 -9.68
N LYS A 52 2.77 4.60 -9.53
CA LYS A 52 1.51 5.19 -9.98
C LYS A 52 1.03 6.34 -9.10
N TYR A 53 1.13 6.20 -7.78
CA TYR A 53 0.60 7.18 -6.82
C TYR A 53 1.66 8.03 -6.13
N TRP A 54 2.93 7.88 -6.52
CA TRP A 54 4.06 8.68 -6.03
C TRP A 54 4.05 8.87 -4.50
N PHE A 55 4.11 7.77 -3.72
CA PHE A 55 4.23 7.82 -2.23
C PHE A 55 5.59 8.37 -1.74
N SER A 56 6.15 9.37 -2.42
CA SER A 56 7.47 9.91 -2.15
C SER A 56 7.47 11.43 -2.25
N ARG A 57 7.20 12.07 -1.11
CA ARG A 57 7.56 13.44 -0.66
C ARG A 57 6.96 13.49 0.75
N GLU A 58 7.68 13.55 1.87
CA GLU A 58 8.87 14.30 2.24
C GLU A 58 9.60 13.57 3.38
N LEU A 59 10.92 13.37 3.29
CA LEU A 59 11.83 13.19 4.44
C LEU A 59 13.27 13.57 4.03
N THR A 60 13.38 14.67 3.28
CA THR A 60 14.64 15.38 3.07
C THR A 60 14.41 16.84 3.36
N LYS A 61 14.46 17.18 4.65
CA LYS A 61 15.02 18.41 5.21
C LYS A 61 15.30 18.19 6.69
#